data_AF-A0A8T5EK17-F1
#
_entry.id   AF-A0A8T5EK17-F1
#
_cell.length_a   1.000
_cell.length_b   1.000
_cell.length_c   1.000
_cell.angle_alpha   90.00
_cell.angle_beta   90.00
_cell.angle_gamma   90.00
#
_symmetry.space_group_name_H-M   'P 1'
#
loop_
_entity.id
_entity.type
_entity.pdbx_description
1 polymer ?
#
loop_
_entity_poly.entity_id
_entity_poly.type
_entity_poly.pdbx_seq_one_letter_code
_entity_poly.pdbx_strand_id
1 'polypeptide(L)'
;VVGPVFNLNFFYSPLEEEMPKLELLGVDWRFESSLDGHVRLPAPQQMTMPAHQQIPEMTVVGHNTATIRESLLEKAFELGEKFITASKEHYDPGIIGPFCLQTCIDKDMNYAIYDVAPRVGGGTNVHVSVGHPYGNATWRKPVSSGRRIAMEIRRAVEQDRLLEVLT
;
A
#
# COMPACT_ATOMS: atom_id res chain seq x y z
N VAL A 1 6.98 -10.60 -13.53
CA VAL A 1 5.82 -9.87 -14.09
C VAL A 1 6.33 -8.55 -14.61
N VAL A 2 5.94 -8.13 -15.82
CA VAL A 2 6.39 -6.86 -16.41
C VAL A 2 5.24 -5.88 -16.37
N GLY A 3 5.37 -4.84 -15.55
CA GLY A 3 4.30 -3.89 -15.29
C GLY A 3 4.70 -2.88 -14.23
N PRO A 4 3.97 -1.76 -14.10
CA PRO A 4 4.19 -0.79 -13.03
C PRO A 4 3.98 -1.45 -11.66
N VAL A 5 4.77 -0.99 -10.70
CA VAL A 5 4.69 -1.40 -9.30
C VAL A 5 3.80 -0.42 -8.54
N PHE A 6 2.82 -0.95 -7.80
CA PHE A 6 1.93 -0.18 -6.95
C PHE A 6 1.84 -0.77 -5.56
N ASN A 7 1.90 0.09 -4.56
CA ASN A 7 1.66 -0.23 -3.17
C ASN A 7 0.24 0.16 -2.81
N LEU A 8 -0.61 -0.84 -2.55
CA LEU A 8 -1.99 -0.62 -2.12
C LEU A 8 -1.99 -0.45 -0.60
N ASN A 9 -2.23 0.76 -0.11
CA ASN A 9 -2.21 1.07 1.32
C ASN A 9 -3.61 0.91 1.90
N PHE A 10 -3.85 -0.21 2.57
CA PHE A 10 -5.13 -0.55 3.19
C PHE A 10 -5.14 -0.24 4.68
N PHE A 11 -6.35 -0.18 5.23
CA PHE A 11 -6.62 -0.12 6.65
C PHE A 11 -7.78 -1.06 6.98
N TYR A 12 -7.58 -1.95 7.95
CA TYR A 12 -8.62 -2.83 8.47
C TYR A 12 -9.05 -2.39 9.88
N SER A 13 -10.34 -2.11 10.05
CA SER A 13 -10.94 -1.70 11.32
C SER A 13 -11.73 -2.86 11.94
N PRO A 14 -11.30 -3.42 13.09
CA PRO A 14 -12.12 -4.39 13.81
C PRO A 14 -13.39 -3.75 14.41
N LEU A 15 -13.34 -2.45 14.69
CA LEU A 15 -14.40 -1.66 15.34
C LEU A 15 -15.56 -1.26 14.42
N GLU A 16 -15.34 -1.29 13.10
CA GLU A 16 -16.37 -0.85 12.15
C GLU A 16 -17.55 -1.82 12.08
N GLU A 17 -18.77 -1.27 12.11
CA GLU A 17 -20.04 -2.01 12.16
C GLU A 17 -21.05 -1.55 11.09
N GLU A 18 -20.93 -0.31 10.60
CA GLU A 18 -21.87 0.27 9.63
C GLU A 18 -21.32 0.22 8.20
N MET A 19 -20.03 0.50 8.02
CA MET A 19 -19.34 0.50 6.73
C MET A 19 -18.49 -0.77 6.53
N PRO A 20 -17.95 -1.00 5.32
CA PRO A 20 -16.95 -2.05 5.12
C PRO A 20 -15.76 -1.87 6.08
N LYS A 21 -15.34 -2.97 6.71
CA LYS A 21 -14.19 -2.98 7.65
C LYS A 21 -12.84 -2.72 6.98
N LEU A 22 -12.76 -2.92 5.66
CA LEU A 22 -11.58 -2.69 4.85
C LEU A 22 -11.70 -1.35 4.10
N GLU A 23 -10.70 -0.49 4.28
CA GLU A 23 -10.56 0.77 3.57
C GLU A 23 -9.29 0.75 2.69
N LEU A 24 -9.39 1.12 1.42
CA LEU A 24 -8.22 1.56 0.66
C LEU A 24 -7.94 3.01 1.03
N LEU A 25 -6.84 3.29 1.71
CA LEU A 25 -6.44 4.65 2.02
C LEU A 25 -5.85 5.32 0.79
N GLY A 26 -4.82 4.73 0.19
CA GLY A 26 -4.01 5.36 -0.84
C GLY A 26 -3.23 4.37 -1.69
N VAL A 27 -2.67 4.87 -2.78
CA VAL A 27 -1.72 4.12 -3.60
C VAL A 27 -0.46 4.96 -3.79
N ASP A 28 0.69 4.33 -3.61
CA ASP A 28 1.98 4.91 -3.94
C ASP A 28 2.76 3.99 -4.88
N TRP A 29 3.82 4.54 -5.46
CA TRP A 29 4.82 3.78 -6.20
C TRP A 29 6.22 4.19 -5.76
N ARG A 30 7.18 3.30 -5.99
CA ARG A 30 8.55 3.41 -5.46
C ARG A 30 9.47 4.09 -6.45
N PHE A 31 10.44 4.82 -5.91
CA PHE A 31 11.66 5.17 -6.61
C PHE A 31 12.78 4.23 -6.17
N GLU A 32 13.40 3.57 -7.13
CA GLU A 32 14.33 2.47 -6.92
C GLU A 32 15.67 2.78 -7.61
N SER A 33 16.74 2.78 -6.81
CA SER A 33 18.12 2.94 -7.28
C SER A 33 18.79 1.57 -7.35
N SER A 34 19.44 1.20 -8.44
CA SER A 34 19.77 1.99 -9.63
C SER A 34 18.78 1.82 -10.81
N LEU A 35 17.73 1.00 -10.67
CA LEU A 35 16.76 0.67 -11.74
C LEU A 35 16.17 1.90 -12.46
N ASP A 36 15.65 2.88 -11.73
CA ASP A 36 14.99 4.04 -12.32
C ASP A 36 15.95 4.95 -13.09
N GLY A 37 17.26 4.86 -12.79
CA GLY A 37 18.31 5.49 -13.58
C GLY A 37 18.59 4.73 -14.87
N HIS A 38 18.66 3.40 -14.80
CA HIS A 38 18.94 2.54 -15.96
C HIS A 38 17.91 2.71 -17.06
N VAL A 39 16.62 2.67 -16.72
CA VAL A 39 15.52 2.73 -17.70
C VAL A 39 15.41 4.09 -18.41
N ARG A 40 16.16 5.11 -17.96
CA ARG A 40 16.24 6.43 -18.59
C ARG A 40 17.40 6.55 -19.59
N LEU A 41 18.36 5.62 -19.58
CA LEU A 41 19.47 5.61 -20.52
C LEU A 41 19.04 4.96 -21.84
N PRO A 42 19.42 5.50 -23.01
CA PRO A 42 19.27 4.81 -24.29
C PRO A 42 20.02 3.47 -24.29
N ALA A 43 19.47 2.48 -25.01
CA ALA A 43 20.03 1.14 -25.07
C ALA A 43 21.55 1.10 -25.40
N PRO A 44 22.08 1.88 -26.37
CA PRO A 44 23.53 1.87 -26.64
C PRO A 44 24.39 2.26 -25.43
N GLN A 45 23.91 3.16 -24.55
CA GLN A 45 24.63 3.55 -23.35
C GLN A 45 24.57 2.46 -22.28
N GLN A 46 23.42 1.81 -22.11
CA GLN A 46 23.27 0.67 -21.20
C GLN A 46 24.23 -0.47 -21.55
N MET A 47 24.40 -0.76 -22.85
CA MET A 47 25.31 -1.81 -23.33
C MET A 47 26.80 -1.51 -23.06
N THR A 48 27.16 -0.24 -22.83
CA THR A 48 28.54 0.18 -22.52
C THR A 48 28.84 0.33 -21.03
N MET A 49 27.87 0.03 -20.15
CA MET A 49 28.05 0.17 -18.71
C MET A 49 29.10 -0.80 -18.16
N PRO A 50 29.89 -0.39 -17.15
CA PRO A 50 30.86 -1.27 -16.50
C PRO A 50 30.13 -2.43 -15.80
N ALA A 51 30.77 -3.60 -15.70
CA ALA A 51 30.14 -4.83 -15.21
C ALA A 51 29.40 -4.69 -13.86
N HIS A 52 29.93 -3.88 -12.94
CA HIS A 52 29.33 -3.62 -11.63
C HIS A 52 28.07 -2.73 -11.66
N GLN A 53 27.74 -2.15 -12.81
CA GLN A 53 26.54 -1.34 -13.04
C GLN A 53 25.68 -1.90 -14.19
N GLN A 54 25.93 -3.13 -14.67
CA GLN A 54 25.10 -3.69 -15.76
C GLN A 54 23.76 -4.23 -15.24
N ILE A 55 23.73 -4.72 -14.00
CA ILE A 55 22.53 -5.26 -13.38
C ILE A 55 21.95 -4.19 -12.46
N PRO A 56 20.75 -3.67 -12.74
CA PRO A 56 20.13 -2.68 -11.88
C PRO A 56 19.74 -3.27 -10.53
N GLU A 57 19.86 -2.46 -9.48
CA GLU A 57 19.34 -2.76 -8.15
C GLU A 57 17.96 -2.16 -7.95
N MET A 58 17.17 -2.75 -7.04
CA MET A 58 15.82 -2.29 -6.66
C MET A 58 15.81 -1.68 -5.25
N THR A 59 16.90 -1.02 -4.85
CA THR A 59 17.00 -0.39 -3.53
C THR A 59 16.06 0.81 -3.48
N VAL A 60 15.06 0.76 -2.60
CA VAL A 60 14.08 1.84 -2.46
C VAL A 60 14.73 3.09 -1.87
N VAL A 61 14.68 4.20 -2.61
CA VAL A 61 15.24 5.50 -2.21
C VAL A 61 14.18 6.60 -2.08
N GLY A 62 12.94 6.32 -2.51
CA GLY A 62 11.85 7.28 -2.42
C GLY A 62 10.50 6.67 -2.78
N HIS A 63 9.46 7.50 -2.68
CA HIS A 63 8.09 7.14 -3.05
C HIS A 63 7.40 8.35 -3.69
N ASN A 64 6.34 8.10 -4.45
CA ASN A 64 5.47 9.15 -4.96
C ASN A 64 4.01 8.69 -4.97
N THR A 65 3.10 9.67 -4.95
CA THR A 65 1.65 9.41 -5.00
C THR A 65 1.26 8.81 -6.34
N ALA A 66 0.30 7.88 -6.31
CA ALA A 66 -0.31 7.32 -7.50
C ALA A 66 -1.81 7.11 -7.30
N THR A 67 -2.49 6.87 -8.42
CA THR A 67 -3.82 6.26 -8.45
C THR A 67 -3.75 5.07 -9.40
N ILE A 68 -4.64 4.10 -9.20
CA ILE A 68 -4.84 3.02 -10.15
C ILE A 68 -6.10 3.27 -10.97
N ARG A 69 -6.16 2.68 -12.17
CA ARG A 69 -7.37 2.68 -12.99
C ARG A 69 -8.55 2.15 -12.16
N GLU A 70 -9.68 2.84 -12.20
CA GLU A 70 -10.84 2.55 -11.35
C GLU A 70 -11.35 1.12 -11.47
N SER A 71 -11.35 0.55 -12.69
CA SER A 71 -11.75 -0.85 -12.92
C SER A 71 -10.84 -1.88 -12.26
N LEU A 72 -9.70 -1.49 -11.68
CA LEU A 72 -8.79 -2.36 -10.94
C LEU A 72 -9.07 -2.35 -9.44
N LEU A 73 -9.96 -1.47 -8.95
CA LEU A 73 -10.25 -1.31 -7.52
C LEU A 73 -11.00 -2.51 -6.95
N GLU A 74 -11.99 -3.04 -7.68
CA GLU A 74 -12.75 -4.23 -7.24
C GLU A 74 -11.79 -5.38 -6.92
N LYS A 75 -10.85 -5.66 -7.83
CA LYS A 75 -9.84 -6.69 -7.63
C LYS A 75 -8.86 -6.37 -6.49
N ALA A 76 -8.53 -5.09 -6.29
CA ALA A 76 -7.69 -4.67 -5.17
C ALA A 76 -8.36 -4.97 -3.82
N PHE A 77 -9.66 -4.68 -3.69
CA PHE A 77 -10.42 -5.00 -2.48
C PHE A 77 -10.53 -6.51 -2.24
N GLU A 78 -10.80 -7.31 -3.28
CA GLU A 78 -10.79 -8.77 -3.15
C GLU A 78 -9.46 -9.30 -2.60
N LEU A 79 -8.33 -8.74 -3.05
CA LEU A 79 -7.00 -9.13 -2.55
C LEU A 79 -6.81 -8.73 -1.08
N GLY A 80 -7.25 -7.53 -0.70
CA GLY A 80 -7.22 -7.07 0.69
C GLY A 80 -8.05 -7.94 1.62
N GLU A 81 -9.26 -8.31 1.22
CA GLU A 81 -10.14 -9.19 1.98
C GLU A 81 -9.56 -10.59 2.12
N LYS A 82 -8.99 -11.16 1.05
CA LYS A 82 -8.27 -12.44 1.10
C LYS A 82 -7.12 -12.41 2.09
N PHE A 83 -6.34 -11.31 2.10
CA PHE A 83 -5.26 -11.15 3.05
C PHE A 83 -5.77 -11.07 4.50
N ILE A 84 -6.85 -10.33 4.76
CA ILE A 84 -7.47 -10.26 6.09
C ILE A 84 -7.90 -11.65 6.55
N THR A 85 -8.62 -12.40 5.72
CA THR A 85 -9.06 -13.76 6.05
C THR A 85 -7.88 -14.68 6.34
N ALA A 86 -6.88 -14.72 5.45
CA ALA A 86 -5.68 -15.54 5.64
C ALA A 86 -4.90 -15.14 6.90
N SER A 87 -4.80 -13.83 7.20
CA SER A 87 -4.12 -13.35 8.40
C SER A 87 -4.79 -13.88 9.68
N LYS A 88 -6.12 -13.88 9.74
CA LYS A 88 -6.90 -14.39 10.88
C LYS A 88 -6.81 -15.91 11.03
N GLU A 89 -6.80 -16.63 9.91
CA GLU A 89 -6.68 -18.09 9.91
C GLU A 89 -5.32 -18.56 10.44
N HIS A 90 -4.25 -17.84 10.12
CA HIS A 90 -2.88 -18.25 10.43
C HIS A 90 -2.28 -17.58 11.67
N TYR A 91 -2.76 -16.38 12.04
CA TYR A 91 -2.19 -15.59 13.11
C TYR A 91 -3.30 -14.86 13.86
N ASP A 92 -3.65 -15.30 15.07
CA ASP A 92 -4.59 -14.58 15.95
C ASP A 92 -3.97 -13.24 16.41
N PRO A 93 -4.71 -12.11 16.42
CA PRO A 93 -6.13 -11.89 16.04
C PRO A 93 -6.34 -11.55 14.54
N GLY A 94 -5.30 -11.67 13.73
CA GLY A 94 -5.24 -11.24 12.34
C GLY A 94 -4.63 -9.85 12.21
N ILE A 95 -4.66 -9.31 10.98
CA ILE A 95 -4.22 -7.94 10.75
C ILE A 95 -5.15 -6.95 11.44
N ILE A 96 -4.58 -5.96 12.14
CA ILE A 96 -5.30 -4.83 12.74
C ILE A 96 -4.68 -3.54 12.22
N GLY A 97 -5.52 -2.62 11.73
CA GLY A 97 -5.08 -1.32 11.25
C GLY A 97 -4.38 -1.38 9.88
N PRO A 98 -3.28 -0.64 9.68
CA PRO A 98 -2.70 -0.45 8.36
C PRO A 98 -1.92 -1.66 7.86
N PHE A 99 -2.08 -1.98 6.59
CA PHE A 99 -1.21 -2.92 5.88
C PHE A 99 -1.05 -2.49 4.42
N CYS A 100 -0.05 -3.05 3.75
CA CYS A 100 0.21 -2.76 2.35
C CYS A 100 0.42 -4.03 1.54
N LEU A 101 -0.31 -4.15 0.43
CA LEU A 101 -0.04 -5.15 -0.60
C LEU A 101 0.83 -4.52 -1.68
N GLN A 102 2.03 -5.05 -1.87
CA GLN A 102 2.95 -4.56 -2.88
C GLN A 102 2.76 -5.38 -4.15
N THR A 103 2.38 -4.70 -5.22
CA THR A 103 1.84 -5.32 -6.41
C THR A 103 2.58 -4.89 -7.68
N CYS A 104 2.52 -5.74 -8.70
CA CYS A 104 2.85 -5.43 -10.07
C CYS A 104 1.62 -5.74 -10.93
N ILE A 105 1.26 -4.86 -11.86
CA ILE A 105 0.08 -5.02 -12.73
C ILE A 105 0.54 -5.23 -14.16
N ASP A 106 0.25 -6.39 -14.76
CA ASP A 106 0.68 -6.68 -16.14
C ASP A 106 -0.17 -5.98 -17.21
N LYS A 107 0.22 -6.16 -18.48
CA LYS A 107 -0.48 -5.58 -19.65
C LYS A 107 -1.94 -6.02 -19.79
N ASP A 108 -2.29 -7.16 -19.19
CA ASP A 108 -3.63 -7.76 -19.23
C ASP A 108 -4.43 -7.41 -17.97
N MET A 109 -3.94 -6.45 -17.16
CA MET A 109 -4.55 -5.94 -15.94
C MET A 109 -4.61 -6.95 -14.78
N ASN A 110 -3.75 -7.98 -14.79
CA ASN A 110 -3.65 -8.93 -13.69
C ASN A 110 -2.71 -8.42 -12.61
N TYR A 111 -3.12 -8.58 -11.35
CA TYR A 111 -2.27 -8.32 -10.19
C TYR A 111 -1.35 -9.49 -9.90
N ALA A 112 -0.08 -9.19 -9.64
CA ALA A 112 0.85 -10.08 -8.96
C ALA A 112 1.34 -9.41 -7.67
N ILE A 113 1.17 -10.08 -6.54
CA ILE A 113 1.70 -9.63 -5.25
C ILE A 113 3.10 -10.21 -5.10
N TYR A 114 4.08 -9.35 -4.82
CA TYR A 114 5.47 -9.80 -4.60
C TYR A 114 5.92 -9.64 -3.14
N ASP A 115 5.25 -8.79 -2.35
CA ASP A 115 5.55 -8.60 -0.94
C ASP A 115 4.33 -8.01 -0.19
N VAL A 116 4.31 -8.16 1.13
CA VAL A 116 3.28 -7.64 2.02
C VAL A 116 3.92 -6.97 3.22
N ALA A 117 3.49 -5.75 3.54
CA ALA A 117 3.83 -5.10 4.80
C ALA A 117 2.62 -5.19 5.76
N PRO A 118 2.66 -6.01 6.83
CA PRO A 118 1.60 -6.12 7.82
C PRO A 118 1.63 -4.96 8.84
N ARG A 119 1.91 -3.75 8.35
CA ARG A 119 2.01 -2.50 9.09
C ARG A 119 1.94 -1.32 8.13
N VAL A 120 2.04 -0.11 8.67
CA VAL A 120 2.23 1.10 7.86
C VAL A 120 3.46 0.98 6.95
N GLY A 121 3.25 1.21 5.65
CA GLY A 121 4.29 1.21 4.62
C GLY A 121 5.00 2.58 4.52
N GLY A 122 6.26 2.58 4.09
CA GLY A 122 7.05 3.82 3.92
C GLY A 122 6.48 4.76 2.86
N GLY A 123 5.78 4.23 1.86
CA GLY A 123 5.11 5.00 0.82
C GLY A 123 4.01 5.92 1.32
N THR A 124 3.41 5.60 2.46
CA THR A 124 2.39 6.45 3.09
C THR A 124 2.90 7.83 3.49
N ASN A 125 4.22 8.04 3.57
CA ASN A 125 4.83 9.32 3.91
C ASN A 125 4.50 10.43 2.92
N VAL A 126 4.27 10.11 1.64
CA VAL A 126 3.92 11.12 0.62
C VAL A 126 2.53 11.74 0.87
N HIS A 127 1.74 11.13 1.75
CA HIS A 127 0.37 11.52 2.09
C HIS A 127 0.23 12.16 3.47
N VAL A 128 1.33 12.45 4.17
CA VAL A 128 1.27 12.95 5.56
C VAL A 128 0.57 14.31 5.66
N SER A 129 0.89 15.25 4.76
CA SER A 129 0.33 16.62 4.81
C SER A 129 -1.03 16.71 4.12
N VAL A 130 -1.21 16.03 2.98
CA VAL A 130 -2.39 16.16 2.11
C VAL A 130 -3.43 15.05 2.33
N GLY A 131 -3.07 14.00 3.06
CA GLY A 131 -3.87 12.79 3.17
C GLY A 131 -3.79 11.91 1.92
N HIS A 132 -4.40 10.73 2.01
CA HIS A 132 -4.48 9.82 0.87
C HIS A 132 -5.71 10.12 0.00
N PRO A 133 -5.62 10.09 -1.34
CA PRO A 133 -6.77 10.41 -2.21
C PRO A 133 -8.05 9.62 -1.92
N TYR A 134 -7.97 8.30 -1.75
CA TYR A 134 -9.14 7.45 -1.49
C TYR A 134 -9.66 7.64 -0.06
N GLY A 135 -8.77 7.68 0.93
CA GLY A 135 -9.12 7.99 2.33
C GLY A 135 -9.76 9.38 2.49
N ASN A 136 -9.29 10.37 1.73
CA ASN A 136 -9.86 11.71 1.72
C ASN A 136 -11.29 11.71 1.18
N ALA A 137 -11.58 10.89 0.15
CA ALA A 137 -12.92 10.74 -0.39
C ALA A 137 -13.86 10.08 0.63
N THR A 138 -13.42 9.00 1.29
CA THR A 138 -14.18 8.29 2.32
C THR A 138 -14.51 9.19 3.52
N TRP A 139 -13.50 9.88 4.05
CA TRP A 139 -13.63 10.66 5.28
C TRP A 139 -13.98 12.13 5.07
N ARG A 140 -14.09 12.56 3.81
CA ARG A 140 -14.36 13.95 3.39
C ARG A 140 -13.44 14.99 4.03
N LYS A 141 -12.19 14.61 4.31
CA LYS A 141 -11.13 15.45 4.91
C LYS A 141 -9.75 14.83 4.66
N PRO A 142 -8.65 15.60 4.77
CA PRO A 142 -7.30 15.04 4.69
C PRO A 142 -7.04 13.94 5.75
N VAL A 143 -6.84 12.70 5.34
CA VAL A 143 -6.55 11.55 6.21
C VAL A 143 -5.29 10.83 5.73
N SER A 144 -4.19 11.00 6.47
CA SER A 144 -2.98 10.18 6.32
C SER A 144 -3.14 8.85 7.07
N SER A 145 -2.25 7.88 6.82
CA SER A 145 -2.26 6.61 7.57
C SER A 145 -2.11 6.84 9.07
N GLY A 146 -1.19 7.73 9.47
CA GLY A 146 -1.02 8.10 10.88
C GLY A 146 -2.29 8.71 11.49
N ARG A 147 -2.97 9.61 10.76
CA ARG A 147 -4.24 10.17 11.21
C ARG A 147 -5.32 9.10 11.33
N ARG A 148 -5.39 8.15 10.39
CA ARG A 148 -6.37 7.05 10.42
C ARG A 148 -6.16 6.12 11.61
N ILE A 149 -4.90 5.80 11.95
CA ILE A 149 -4.55 5.02 13.16
C ILE A 149 -5.02 5.77 14.41
N ALA A 150 -4.70 7.07 14.52
CA ALA A 150 -5.13 7.87 15.68
C ALA A 150 -6.66 7.97 15.79
N MET A 151 -7.36 8.06 14.65
CA MET A 151 -8.82 8.01 14.60
C MET A 151 -9.37 6.67 15.12
N GLU A 152 -8.74 5.54 14.77
CA GLU A 152 -9.14 4.22 15.25
C GLU A 152 -8.97 4.10 16.76
N ILE A 153 -7.79 4.48 17.29
CA ILE A 153 -7.50 4.44 18.72
C ILE A 153 -8.51 5.29 19.48
N ARG A 154 -8.80 6.50 18.99
CA ARG A 154 -9.79 7.39 19.63
C ARG A 154 -11.18 6.77 19.64
N ARG A 155 -11.64 6.17 18.51
CA ARG A 155 -12.91 5.44 18.46
C ARG A 155 -12.94 4.29 19.46
N ALA A 156 -11.84 3.53 19.57
CA ALA A 156 -11.73 2.42 20.49
C ALA A 156 -11.90 2.88 21.95
N VAL A 157 -11.28 4.00 22.32
CA VAL A 157 -11.44 4.59 23.67
C VAL A 157 -12.86 5.10 23.89
N GLU A 158 -13.44 5.83 22.92
CA GLU A 158 -14.80 6.38 23.01
C GLU A 158 -15.88 5.28 23.12
N GLN A 159 -15.61 4.08 22.60
CA GLN A 159 -16.52 2.93 22.62
C GLN A 159 -16.20 1.90 23.72
N ASP A 160 -15.19 2.13 24.55
CA ASP A 160 -14.69 1.16 25.54
C ASP A 160 -14.25 -0.20 24.94
N ARG A 161 -13.69 -0.15 23.73
CA ARG A 161 -13.24 -1.30 22.91
C ARG A 161 -11.74 -1.30 22.63
N LEU A 162 -10.96 -0.65 23.49
CA LEU A 162 -9.53 -0.46 23.27
C LEU A 162 -8.74 -1.79 23.12
N LEU A 163 -9.20 -2.85 23.78
CA LEU A 163 -8.58 -4.18 23.69
C LEU A 163 -8.73 -4.84 22.32
N GLU A 164 -9.67 -4.40 21.48
CA GLU A 164 -9.84 -4.95 20.13
C GLU A 164 -8.82 -4.41 19.12
N VAL A 165 -8.07 -3.37 19.48
CA VAL A 165 -7.07 -2.73 18.60
C VAL A 165 -5.65 -2.80 19.15
N LEU A 166 -5.45 -3.51 20.26
CA LEU A 166 -4.16 -3.72 20.93
C LEU A 166 -3.91 -5.22 21.09
N THR A 167 -2.64 -5.61 20.99
CA THR A 167 -2.16 -6.99 21.16
C THR A 167 -0.87 -6.98 21.95
#